data_AF-A0A7S3WEY3-F1
#
_entry.id   AF-A0A7S3WEY3-F1
#
_cell.length_a   1.000
_cell.length_b   1.000
_cell.length_c   1.000
_cell.angle_alpha   90.00
_cell.angle_beta   90.00
_cell.angle_gamma   90.00
#
_symmetry.space_group_name_H-M   'P 1'
#
loop_
_entity.id
_entity.type
_entity.pdbx_description
1 polymer ?
#
loop_
_entity_poly.entity_id
_entity_poly.type
_entity_poly.pdbx_seq_one_letter_code
_entity_poly.pdbx_strand_id
1 'polypeptide(L)'
;MANHGGGYAYRLAPADAPLTEDTFRKLPLAFDGPSALRWDGDRATDMRFDSAARGWQVSTGTVPAGSSWRKNPIPSGLWEREGPTFRPVCDESAACVRGYSTGGAAQGECRCSGWSNGGPLLPNVEVVDRVALPASLSPGRYVLQWRWDCEESDQVWASCSDVQVVAAATGAEPEAKAGVSAA
;
A
#
# COMPACT_ATOMS: atom_id res chain seq x y z
N MET A 1 -12.20 -0.25 8.20
CA MET A 1 -10.77 -0.42 8.54
C MET A 1 -10.38 0.77 9.38
N ALA A 2 -9.89 0.57 10.60
CA ALA A 2 -9.30 1.65 11.38
C ALA A 2 -7.92 1.97 10.79
N ASN A 3 -7.59 3.24 10.63
CA ASN A 3 -6.28 3.65 10.12
C ASN A 3 -5.33 3.95 11.29
N HIS A 4 -4.29 3.14 11.46
CA HIS A 4 -3.33 3.28 12.56
C HIS A 4 -1.91 3.65 12.09
N GLY A 5 -1.80 4.28 10.91
CA GLY A 5 -0.51 4.71 10.35
C GLY A 5 0.45 3.53 10.14
N GLY A 6 1.76 3.75 10.19
CA GLY A 6 2.74 2.65 10.12
C GLY A 6 3.15 2.23 8.71
N GLY A 7 3.53 0.96 8.55
CA GLY A 7 4.14 0.49 7.31
C GLY A 7 3.80 -0.95 6.98
N TYR A 8 3.84 -1.27 5.69
CA TYR A 8 3.43 -2.55 5.16
C TYR A 8 4.43 -3.15 4.18
N ALA A 9 4.34 -4.46 4.01
CA ALA A 9 5.15 -5.25 3.10
C ALA A 9 4.33 -6.38 2.47
N TYR A 10 4.81 -6.85 1.31
CA TYR A 10 4.26 -8.00 0.61
C TYR A 10 5.24 -9.17 0.65
N ARG A 11 4.73 -10.40 0.80
CA ARG A 11 5.54 -11.61 0.92
C ARG A 11 4.82 -12.80 0.31
N LEU A 12 5.58 -13.80 -0.13
CA LEU A 12 5.04 -15.07 -0.59
C LEU A 12 5.40 -16.22 0.36
N ALA A 13 4.55 -17.23 0.38
CA ALA A 13 4.87 -18.55 0.92
C ALA A 13 4.37 -19.62 -0.06
N PRO A 14 5.10 -20.72 -0.29
CA PRO A 14 4.54 -21.86 -1.02
C PRO A 14 3.25 -22.34 -0.34
N ALA A 15 2.21 -22.62 -1.11
CA ALA A 15 0.90 -22.96 -0.56
C ALA A 15 0.89 -24.33 0.17
N ASP A 16 1.87 -25.18 -0.11
CA ASP A 16 2.08 -26.48 0.53
C ASP A 16 3.04 -26.44 1.74
N ALA A 17 3.62 -25.28 2.05
CA ALA A 17 4.46 -25.07 3.22
C ALA A 17 3.64 -24.61 4.44
N PRO A 18 4.16 -24.76 5.67
CA PRO A 18 3.55 -24.13 6.85
C PRO A 18 3.47 -22.61 6.68
N LEU A 19 2.26 -22.04 6.71
CA LEU A 19 2.00 -20.60 6.53
C LEU A 19 2.32 -19.79 7.80
N THR A 20 3.56 -19.88 8.26
CA THR A 20 4.06 -19.14 9.43
C THR A 20 4.77 -17.86 9.01
N GLU A 21 4.92 -16.91 9.95
CA GLU A 21 5.71 -15.69 9.76
C GLU A 21 7.13 -16.00 9.26
N ASP A 22 7.77 -17.03 9.78
CA ASP A 22 9.11 -17.46 9.34
C ASP A 22 9.13 -17.99 7.91
N THR A 23 8.05 -18.59 7.43
CA THR A 23 7.93 -18.99 6.03
C THR A 23 7.79 -17.77 5.13
N PHE A 24 6.92 -16.83 5.47
CA PHE A 24 6.74 -15.59 4.69
C PHE A 24 8.00 -14.73 4.65
N ARG A 25 8.77 -14.71 5.76
CA ARG A 25 10.08 -14.03 5.81
C ARG A 25 11.09 -14.59 4.79
N LYS A 26 10.92 -15.79 4.25
CA LYS A 26 11.87 -16.33 3.25
C LYS A 26 11.71 -15.72 1.86
N LEU A 27 10.54 -15.16 1.53
CA LEU A 27 10.25 -14.61 0.21
C LEU A 27 9.56 -13.23 0.32
N PRO A 28 10.25 -12.20 0.83
CA PRO A 28 9.75 -10.83 0.73
C PRO A 28 9.74 -10.36 -0.72
N LEU A 29 8.71 -9.62 -1.11
CA LEU A 29 8.59 -9.02 -2.44
C LEU A 29 9.10 -7.58 -2.42
N ALA A 30 9.89 -7.22 -3.43
CA ALA A 30 10.31 -5.84 -3.63
C ALA A 30 9.18 -5.04 -4.31
N PHE A 31 9.05 -3.77 -3.96
CA PHE A 31 8.18 -2.86 -4.69
C PHE A 31 8.81 -2.47 -6.04
N ASP A 32 8.00 -2.34 -7.09
CA ASP A 32 8.42 -1.97 -8.44
C ASP A 32 7.70 -0.70 -8.89
N GLY A 33 8.41 0.43 -8.87
CA GLY A 33 7.88 1.72 -9.33
C GLY A 33 6.99 2.44 -8.31
N PRO A 34 6.25 3.48 -8.73
CA PRO A 34 5.46 4.33 -7.83
C PRO A 34 4.27 3.60 -7.21
N SER A 35 3.75 4.15 -6.11
CA SER A 35 2.46 3.79 -5.55
C SER A 35 1.34 4.61 -6.21
N ALA A 36 0.10 4.21 -6.00
CA ALA A 36 -1.07 5.01 -6.35
C ALA A 36 -2.12 4.99 -5.22
N LEU A 37 -2.86 6.08 -5.10
CA LEU A 37 -4.19 6.03 -4.50
C LEU A 37 -5.20 5.79 -5.64
N ARG A 38 -6.13 4.87 -5.42
CA ARG A 38 -7.27 4.62 -6.29
C ARG A 38 -8.56 4.83 -5.50
N TRP A 39 -9.64 5.16 -6.20
CA TRP A 39 -10.96 5.29 -5.61
C TRP A 39 -11.99 4.45 -6.35
N ASP A 40 -12.93 3.90 -5.58
CA ASP A 40 -14.10 3.15 -6.06
C ASP A 40 -13.75 1.96 -6.97
N GLY A 41 -12.54 1.40 -6.84
CA GLY A 41 -12.01 0.37 -7.73
C GLY A 41 -11.75 0.82 -9.16
N ASP A 42 -11.88 2.11 -9.47
CA ASP A 42 -11.74 2.65 -10.82
C ASP A 42 -10.31 3.09 -11.13
N ARG A 43 -9.66 2.38 -12.06
CA ARG A 43 -8.29 2.68 -12.51
C ARG A 43 -8.14 4.07 -13.14
N ALA A 44 -9.21 4.68 -13.65
CA ALA A 44 -9.16 6.05 -14.18
C ALA A 44 -8.91 7.09 -13.08
N THR A 45 -9.12 6.73 -11.82
CA THR A 45 -8.89 7.60 -10.66
C THR A 45 -7.48 7.49 -10.08
N ASP A 46 -6.62 6.63 -10.65
CA ASP A 46 -5.26 6.39 -10.17
C ASP A 46 -4.47 7.70 -10.06
N MET A 47 -4.15 8.09 -8.81
CA MET A 47 -3.24 9.18 -8.53
C MET A 47 -1.90 8.61 -8.07
N ARG A 48 -0.92 8.64 -8.98
CA ARG A 48 0.41 8.08 -8.72
C ARG A 48 1.29 9.02 -7.92
N PHE A 49 2.13 8.44 -7.07
CA PHE A 49 3.16 9.14 -6.33
C PHE A 49 4.38 8.25 -6.10
N ASP A 50 5.56 8.85 -6.11
CA ASP A 50 6.81 8.13 -5.87
C ASP A 50 7.07 8.01 -4.36
N SER A 51 6.75 6.83 -3.81
CA SER A 51 6.99 6.50 -2.40
C SER A 51 8.49 6.48 -2.04
N ALA A 52 9.37 6.11 -2.97
CA ALA A 52 10.81 6.09 -2.72
C ALA A 52 11.38 7.51 -2.67
N ALA A 53 11.03 8.36 -3.63
CA ALA A 53 11.47 9.77 -3.66
C ALA A 53 10.99 10.58 -2.45
N ARG A 54 9.86 10.18 -1.84
CA ARG A 54 9.32 10.77 -0.60
C ARG A 54 9.98 10.25 0.68
N GLY A 55 10.90 9.29 0.59
CA GLY A 55 11.47 8.61 1.75
C GLY A 55 10.47 7.70 2.48
N TRP A 56 9.40 7.29 1.81
CA TRP A 56 8.35 6.42 2.35
C TRP A 56 8.57 4.95 2.03
N GLN A 57 9.75 4.59 1.53
CA GLN A 57 10.17 3.22 1.33
C GLN A 57 11.50 2.99 2.04
N VAL A 58 11.59 1.91 2.83
CA VAL A 58 12.78 1.57 3.61
C VAL A 58 13.18 0.11 3.40
N SER A 59 14.49 -0.13 3.41
CA SER A 59 15.10 -1.48 3.41
C SER A 59 16.15 -1.66 4.50
N THR A 60 16.44 -0.60 5.26
CA THR A 60 17.37 -0.62 6.40
C THR A 60 16.59 -0.85 7.69
N GLY A 61 17.10 -1.70 8.57
CA GLY A 61 16.42 -2.06 9.82
C GLY A 61 15.20 -2.96 9.64
N THR A 62 15.00 -3.54 8.45
CA THR A 62 13.85 -4.40 8.15
C THR A 62 14.12 -5.85 8.51
N VAL A 63 13.04 -6.62 8.71
CA VAL A 63 13.11 -8.06 8.96
C VAL A 63 12.28 -8.78 7.88
N PRO A 64 12.92 -9.62 7.03
CA PRO A 64 14.36 -9.88 6.94
C PRO A 64 15.18 -8.65 6.54
N ALA A 65 16.47 -8.66 6.86
CA ALA A 65 17.38 -7.58 6.48
C ALA A 65 17.36 -7.37 4.95
N GLY A 66 17.21 -6.12 4.52
CA GLY A 66 17.15 -5.75 3.10
C GLY A 66 15.77 -5.92 2.45
N SER A 67 14.79 -6.50 3.15
CA SER A 67 13.40 -6.51 2.67
C SER A 67 12.84 -5.08 2.60
N SER A 68 11.98 -4.81 1.63
CA SER A 68 11.40 -3.47 1.45
C SER A 68 10.06 -3.34 2.16
N TRP A 69 9.85 -2.20 2.82
CA TRP A 69 8.60 -1.79 3.43
C TRP A 69 8.20 -0.42 2.89
N ARG A 70 6.89 -0.16 2.79
CA ARG A 70 6.34 1.17 2.47
C ARG A 70 5.52 1.70 3.64
N LYS A 71 5.62 3.01 3.88
CA LYS A 71 4.73 3.73 4.81
C LYS A 71 3.30 3.68 4.26
N ASN A 72 2.31 3.47 5.12
CA ASN A 72 0.91 3.72 4.77
C ASN A 72 0.76 5.21 4.39
N PRO A 73 0.36 5.53 3.14
CA PRO A 73 0.25 6.91 2.68
C PRO A 73 -0.95 7.67 3.25
N ILE A 74 -1.86 6.98 3.93
CA ILE A 74 -3.05 7.57 4.53
C ILE A 74 -2.75 7.97 5.98
N PRO A 75 -2.82 9.26 6.34
CA PRO A 75 -2.59 9.70 7.70
C PRO A 75 -3.71 9.25 8.62
N SER A 76 -3.36 8.86 9.85
CA SER A 76 -4.30 8.36 10.85
C SER A 76 -5.19 9.46 11.45
N GLY A 77 -4.67 10.69 11.51
CA GLY A 77 -5.43 11.91 11.76
C GLY A 77 -4.92 13.05 10.88
N LEU A 78 -5.66 14.16 10.77
CA LEU A 78 -5.20 15.30 9.97
C LEU A 78 -4.81 16.48 10.84
N TRP A 79 -3.80 17.23 10.37
CA TRP A 79 -3.38 18.51 10.94
C TRP A 79 -3.13 18.47 12.46
N GLU A 80 -2.48 17.38 12.93
CA GLU A 80 -2.05 17.18 14.32
C GLU A 80 -3.17 17.12 15.36
N ARG A 81 -4.44 17.04 14.94
CA ARG A 81 -5.60 17.09 15.87
C ARG A 81 -5.70 15.85 16.77
N GLU A 82 -5.18 14.71 16.33
CA GLU A 82 -5.36 13.41 16.98
C GLU A 82 -4.01 12.75 17.37
N GLY A 83 -2.89 13.48 17.26
CA GLY A 83 -1.55 12.98 17.56
C GLY A 83 -0.52 13.33 16.47
N PRO A 84 0.73 12.84 16.61
CA PRO A 84 1.73 12.99 15.57
C PRO A 84 1.23 12.34 14.29
N THR A 85 1.02 13.15 13.27
CA THR A 85 0.54 12.73 11.96
C THR A 85 1.38 13.38 10.86
N PHE A 86 1.17 12.96 9.62
CA PHE A 86 1.84 13.50 8.44
C PHE A 86 0.84 14.09 7.46
N ARG A 87 1.32 14.95 6.55
CA ARG A 87 0.47 15.51 5.50
C ARG A 87 0.08 14.42 4.49
N PRO A 88 -1.17 14.44 3.98
CA PRO A 88 -1.57 13.54 2.90
C PRO A 88 -0.66 13.65 1.66
N VAL A 89 -0.76 12.67 0.78
CA VAL A 89 0.04 12.59 -0.46
C VAL A 89 -0.13 13.80 -1.37
N CYS A 90 -1.35 14.35 -1.39
CA CYS A 90 -1.77 15.51 -2.17
C CYS A 90 -2.48 16.54 -1.29
N ASP A 91 -2.61 17.76 -1.82
CA ASP A 91 -3.38 18.81 -1.17
C ASP A 91 -4.86 18.49 -1.21
N GLU A 92 -5.52 18.64 -0.06
CA GLU A 92 -6.96 18.48 0.05
C GLU A 92 -7.71 19.71 -0.48
N SER A 93 -8.94 19.49 -0.93
CA SER A 93 -9.81 20.58 -1.35
C SER A 93 -10.08 21.55 -0.19
N ALA A 94 -10.34 22.83 -0.49
CA ALA A 94 -10.73 23.79 0.54
C ALA A 94 -12.04 23.39 1.25
N ALA A 95 -12.90 22.62 0.58
CA ALA A 95 -14.11 22.08 1.17
C ALA A 95 -13.82 20.92 2.14
N CYS A 96 -12.85 20.05 1.84
CA CYS A 96 -12.36 19.04 2.79
C CYS A 96 -11.77 19.71 4.03
N VAL A 97 -10.87 20.69 3.86
CA VAL A 97 -10.24 21.40 4.98
C VAL A 97 -11.31 22.02 5.90
N ARG A 98 -12.27 22.75 5.32
CA ARG A 98 -13.39 23.32 6.08
C ARG A 98 -14.24 22.24 6.76
N GLY A 99 -14.61 21.20 6.00
CA GLY A 99 -15.48 20.13 6.47
C GLY A 99 -14.85 19.33 7.61
N TYR A 100 -13.54 19.09 7.58
CA TYR A 100 -12.83 18.46 8.68
C TYR A 100 -12.83 19.32 9.94
N SER A 101 -12.60 20.63 9.81
CA SER A 101 -12.63 21.57 10.95
C SER A 101 -14.01 21.71 11.58
N THR A 102 -15.09 21.51 10.83
CA THR A 102 -16.48 21.67 11.31
C THR A 102 -17.23 20.37 11.52
N GLY A 103 -16.63 19.21 11.21
CA GLY A 103 -17.29 17.90 11.28
C GLY A 103 -18.33 17.65 10.18
N GLY A 104 -18.25 18.39 9.07
CA GLY A 104 -19.25 18.39 7.99
C GLY A 104 -18.69 18.08 6.60
N ALA A 105 -17.55 17.41 6.48
CA ALA A 105 -17.03 17.00 5.17
C ALA A 105 -18.00 16.02 4.48
N ALA A 106 -18.37 16.31 3.22
CA ALA A 106 -19.16 15.39 2.42
C ALA A 106 -18.37 14.11 2.12
N GLN A 107 -19.09 13.01 1.88
CA GLN A 107 -18.46 11.77 1.45
C GLN A 107 -17.71 11.98 0.13
N GLY A 108 -16.46 11.49 0.06
CA GLY A 108 -15.57 11.62 -1.08
C GLY A 108 -14.87 12.97 -1.21
N GLU A 109 -15.12 13.93 -0.31
CA GLU A 109 -14.50 15.26 -0.35
C GLU A 109 -13.01 15.22 0.04
N CYS A 110 -12.68 14.47 1.08
CA CYS A 110 -11.33 14.35 1.65
C CYS A 110 -10.59 13.16 1.05
N ARG A 111 -10.22 13.31 -0.23
CA ARG A 111 -9.68 12.24 -1.05
C ARG A 111 -8.29 11.80 -0.60
N CYS A 112 -7.36 12.75 -0.45
CA CYS A 112 -5.94 12.49 -0.20
C CYS A 112 -5.70 11.84 1.17
N SER A 113 -6.50 12.21 2.15
CA SER A 113 -6.41 11.85 3.56
C SER A 113 -7.20 10.60 3.93
N GLY A 114 -8.14 10.17 3.09
CA GLY A 114 -9.04 9.06 3.42
C GLY A 114 -10.16 9.42 4.41
N TRP A 115 -10.21 10.65 4.94
CA TRP A 115 -11.07 10.97 6.10
C TRP A 115 -12.57 10.90 5.84
N SER A 116 -13.01 11.33 4.65
CA SER A 116 -14.42 11.23 4.24
C SER A 116 -14.62 10.27 3.06
N ASN A 117 -13.63 9.43 2.79
CA ASN A 117 -13.68 8.47 1.70
C ASN A 117 -14.50 7.26 2.12
N GLY A 118 -15.71 7.17 1.56
CA GLY A 118 -16.62 6.06 1.80
C GLY A 118 -17.76 6.35 2.79
N GLY A 119 -18.75 5.45 2.80
CA GLY A 119 -19.76 5.43 3.86
C GLY A 119 -19.18 4.89 5.17
N PRO A 120 -19.90 5.01 6.31
CA PRO A 120 -19.43 4.51 7.61
C PRO A 120 -19.05 3.01 7.63
N LEU A 121 -19.42 2.26 6.58
CA LEU A 121 -19.16 0.83 6.45
C LEU A 121 -18.27 0.46 5.24
N LEU A 122 -17.94 1.38 4.33
CA LEU A 122 -17.27 1.06 3.07
C LEU A 122 -16.26 2.15 2.69
N PRO A 123 -14.99 2.06 3.14
CA PRO A 123 -13.94 2.93 2.62
C PRO A 123 -13.79 2.69 1.13
N ASN A 124 -13.69 3.76 0.34
CA ASN A 124 -13.58 3.68 -1.12
C ASN A 124 -12.21 4.08 -1.66
N VAL A 125 -11.18 4.14 -0.80
CA VAL A 125 -9.80 4.42 -1.20
C VAL A 125 -8.96 3.16 -1.13
N GLU A 126 -8.18 2.89 -2.17
CA GLU A 126 -7.20 1.82 -2.20
C GLU A 126 -5.77 2.37 -2.29
N VAL A 127 -4.86 1.76 -1.54
CA VAL A 127 -3.42 1.92 -1.76
C VAL A 127 -2.98 0.84 -2.73
N VAL A 128 -2.48 1.26 -3.89
CA VAL A 128 -2.13 0.37 -5.00
C VAL A 128 -0.63 0.38 -5.19
N ASP A 129 -0.04 -0.81 -5.14
CA ASP A 129 1.39 -1.01 -5.40
C ASP A 129 1.59 -2.08 -6.47
N ARG A 130 2.70 -1.93 -7.20
CA ARG A 130 3.27 -3.02 -8.00
C ARG A 130 4.43 -3.63 -7.22
N VAL A 131 4.48 -4.95 -7.22
CA VAL A 131 5.54 -5.74 -6.57
C VAL A 131 6.20 -6.67 -7.59
N ALA A 132 7.51 -6.82 -7.48
CA ALA A 132 8.30 -7.67 -8.35
C ALA A 132 8.37 -9.09 -7.79
N LEU A 133 8.06 -10.08 -8.63
CA LEU A 133 8.36 -11.47 -8.34
C LEU A 133 9.86 -11.73 -8.56
N PRO A 134 10.54 -12.47 -7.65
CA PRO A 134 11.92 -12.87 -7.87
C PRO A 134 12.06 -13.67 -9.18
N ALA A 135 13.08 -13.36 -9.99
CA ALA A 135 13.32 -14.10 -11.24
C ALA A 135 13.61 -15.59 -11.03
N SER A 136 14.09 -15.96 -9.84
CA SER A 136 14.32 -17.35 -9.41
C SER A 136 13.08 -18.04 -8.85
N LEU A 137 11.91 -17.38 -8.85
CA LEU A 137 10.67 -17.96 -8.30
C LEU A 137 10.13 -19.02 -9.27
N SER A 138 10.03 -20.26 -8.80
CA SER A 138 9.45 -21.35 -9.58
C SER A 138 7.95 -21.14 -9.79
N PRO A 139 7.39 -21.51 -10.96
CA PRO A 139 5.94 -21.62 -11.13
C PRO A 139 5.33 -22.58 -10.09
N GLY A 140 4.16 -22.23 -9.56
CA GLY A 140 3.52 -22.99 -8.49
C GLY A 140 2.42 -22.22 -7.78
N ARG A 141 1.77 -22.88 -6.81
CA ARG A 141 0.78 -22.26 -5.92
C ARG A 141 1.49 -21.60 -4.74
N TYR A 142 1.13 -20.37 -4.47
CA TYR A 142 1.64 -19.58 -3.37
C TYR A 142 0.50 -18.91 -2.63
N VAL A 143 0.78 -18.47 -1.41
CA VAL A 143 -0.04 -17.54 -0.65
C VAL A 143 0.68 -16.20 -0.64
N LEU A 144 0.00 -15.15 -1.09
CA LEU A 144 0.43 -13.76 -0.96
C LEU A 144 -0.02 -13.23 0.40
N GLN A 145 0.92 -12.80 1.22
CA GLN A 145 0.66 -12.06 2.45
C GLN A 145 0.89 -10.57 2.20
N TRP A 146 -0.12 -9.77 2.53
CA TRP A 146 0.05 -8.36 2.87
C TRP A 146 0.12 -8.26 4.38
N ARG A 147 1.21 -7.70 4.91
CA ARG A 147 1.41 -7.47 6.34
C ARG A 147 1.55 -5.98 6.58
N TRP A 148 0.84 -5.46 7.57
CA TRP A 148 0.88 -4.08 8.02
C TRP A 148 1.13 -4.03 9.53
N ASP A 149 2.23 -3.38 9.91
CA ASP A 149 2.57 -3.09 11.30
C ASP A 149 2.18 -1.62 11.60
N CYS A 150 1.35 -1.43 12.62
CA CYS A 150 0.79 -0.11 12.97
C CYS A 150 1.81 0.78 13.68
N GLU A 151 1.67 2.10 13.48
CA GLU A 151 2.49 3.13 14.18
C GLU A 151 1.83 3.55 15.50
N GLU A 152 0.51 3.61 15.53
CA GLU A 152 -0.25 4.13 16.68
C GLU A 152 -0.60 3.08 17.74
N SER A 153 -0.41 1.81 17.43
CA SER A 153 -0.75 0.69 18.32
C SER A 153 0.18 -0.49 18.09
N ASP A 154 0.08 -1.49 18.97
CA ASP A 154 0.79 -2.77 18.88
C ASP A 154 0.11 -3.77 17.91
N GLN A 155 -0.80 -3.28 17.07
CA GLN A 155 -1.52 -4.12 16.12
C GLN A 155 -0.66 -4.50 14.92
N VAL A 156 -0.85 -5.74 14.48
CA VAL A 156 -0.35 -6.27 13.21
C VAL A 156 -1.53 -6.80 12.42
N TRP A 157 -1.73 -6.26 11.24
CA TRP A 157 -2.79 -6.65 10.33
C TRP A 157 -2.19 -7.50 9.22
N ALA A 158 -2.81 -8.63 8.91
CA ALA A 158 -2.36 -9.50 7.85
C ALA A 158 -3.55 -9.98 7.01
N SER A 159 -3.38 -9.96 5.69
CA SER A 159 -4.31 -10.56 4.74
C SER A 159 -3.56 -11.54 3.86
N CYS A 160 -4.22 -12.67 3.57
CA CYS A 160 -3.68 -13.74 2.74
C CYS A 160 -4.54 -13.91 1.49
N SER A 161 -3.90 -14.17 0.34
CA SER A 161 -4.58 -14.47 -0.91
C SER A 161 -3.90 -15.63 -1.62
N ASP A 162 -4.68 -16.62 -2.07
CA ASP A 162 -4.17 -17.71 -2.88
C ASP A 162 -3.82 -17.20 -4.29
N VAL A 163 -2.60 -17.47 -4.74
CA VAL A 163 -2.10 -17.05 -6.06
C VAL A 163 -1.41 -18.20 -6.78
N GLN A 164 -1.49 -18.20 -8.10
CA GLN A 164 -0.76 -19.13 -8.95
C GLN A 164 0.29 -18.35 -9.74
N VAL A 165 1.57 -18.68 -9.52
CA VAL A 165 2.66 -18.22 -10.37
C VAL A 165 2.73 -19.16 -11.57
N VAL A 166 2.68 -18.58 -12.76
CA VAL A 166 2.77 -19.30 -14.04
C VAL A 166 4.10 -18.97 -14.72
N ALA A 167 4.63 -19.91 -15.50
CA ALA A 167 5.82 -19.64 -16.31
C ALA A 167 5.54 -18.50 -17.29
N ALA A 168 6.54 -17.65 -17.52
CA ALA A 168 6.44 -16.64 -18.56
C ALA A 168 6.17 -17.33 -19.90
N ALA A 169 5.12 -16.89 -20.61
CA ALA A 169 4.88 -17.36 -21.96
C ALA A 169 6.09 -17.01 -22.82
N THR A 170 6.61 -17.99 -23.58
CA THR A 170 7.69 -17.76 -24.54
C THR A 170 7.24 -16.70 -25.55
N GLY A 171 7.78 -15.48 -25.42
CA GLY A 171 7.46 -14.35 -26.30
C GLY A 171 6.59 -13.23 -25.70
N ALA A 172 6.25 -13.27 -24.41
CA ALA A 172 5.63 -12.11 -23.75
C ALA A 172 6.68 -11.00 -23.53
N GLU A 173 6.61 -9.95 -24.34
CA GLU A 173 7.41 -8.74 -24.15
C GLU A 173 7.08 -8.13 -22.78
N PRO A 174 8.07 -7.75 -21.95
CA PRO A 174 7.79 -7.15 -20.65
C PRO A 174 6.98 -5.88 -20.86
N GLU A 175 5.88 -5.73 -20.11
CA GLU A 175 5.05 -4.54 -20.10
C GLU A 175 5.94 -3.31 -19.90
N ALA A 176 6.00 -2.42 -20.90
CA ALA A 176 6.92 -1.30 -20.92
C ALA A 176 6.79 -0.50 -19.62
N LYS A 177 7.92 -0.27 -18.94
CA LYS A 177 7.97 0.64 -17.79
C LYS A 177 7.43 1.99 -18.26
N ALA A 178 6.26 2.38 -17.75
CA ALA A 178 5.68 3.69 -18.05
C ALA A 178 6.71 4.75 -17.63
N GLY A 179 7.31 5.39 -18.64
CA GLY A 179 8.31 6.43 -18.42
C GLY A 179 7.69 7.53 -17.57
N VAL A 180 8.40 7.92 -16.51
CA VAL A 180 8.11 9.14 -15.78
C VAL A 180 8.47 10.28 -16.72
N SER A 181 7.46 10.92 -17.32
CA SER A 181 7.63 12.22 -17.95
C SER A 181 7.85 13.24 -16.85
N ALA A 182 9.06 13.79 -16.77
CA ALA A 182 9.29 15.01 -16.03
C ALA A 182 8.53 16.15 -16.73
N ALA A 183 7.68 16.85 -15.98
CA ALA A 183 7.13 18.15 -16.31
C ALA A 183 7.31 19.04 -15.08
#